data_AF-A0A081RZJ1-F1
#
_entry.id   AF-A0A081RZJ1-F1
#
_cell.length_a   1.000
_cell.length_b   1.000
_cell.length_c   1.000
_cell.angle_alpha   90.00
_cell.angle_beta   90.00
_cell.angle_gamma   90.00
#
_symmetry.space_group_name_H-M   'P 1'
#
loop_
_entity.id
_entity.type
_entity.pdbx_description
1 polymer ?
#
loop_
_entity_poly.entity_id
_entity_poly.type
_entity_poly.pdbx_seq_one_letter_code
_entity_poly.pdbx_strand_id
1 'polypeptide(L)' 'MGMVWKVSLRDREIFNEFNGKNHHDLAHKFGVSIQWIYSVVKRIRKEELDRLQGKLFDDESE' A
#
# COMPACT_ATOMS: atom_id res chain seq x y z
N MET A 1 -4.94 20.25 -0.43
CA MET A 1 -3.88 19.84 0.53
C MET A 1 -3.72 18.32 0.46
N GLY A 2 -2.68 17.84 -0.22
CA GLY A 2 -2.38 16.41 -0.28
C GLY A 2 -1.73 15.97 1.02
N MET A 3 -2.46 15.28 1.89
CA MET A 3 -1.86 14.65 3.06
C MET A 3 -1.00 13.49 2.57
N VAL A 4 0.32 13.61 2.72
CA VAL A 4 1.27 12.56 2.36
C VAL A 4 1.19 11.51 3.45
N TRP A 5 0.37 10.48 3.22
CA TRP A 5 0.22 9.39 4.19
C TRP A 5 1.44 8.48 4.10
N LYS A 6 2.37 8.64 5.04
CA LYS A 6 3.50 7.72 5.23
C LYS A 6 2.95 6.35 5.63
N VAL A 7 3.40 5.28 4.97
CA VAL A 7 2.95 3.91 5.29
C VAL A 7 3.33 3.58 6.73
N SER A 8 2.30 3.34 7.55
CA SER A 8 2.46 3.01 8.96
C SER A 8 2.79 1.53 9.15
N LEU A 9 3.30 1.16 10.32
CA LEU A 9 3.50 -0.25 10.69
C LEU A 9 2.21 -1.05 10.53
N ARG A 10 1.07 -0.44 10.91
CA ARG A 10 -0.27 -1.02 10.77
C ARG A 10 -0.62 -1.33 9.32
N ASP A 11 -0.31 -0.43 8.39
CA ASP A 11 -0.60 -0.62 6.97
C ASP A 11 0.16 -1.83 6.41
N ARG A 12 1.42 -2.00 6.85
CA ARG A 12 2.23 -3.17 6.50
C ARG A 12 1.66 -4.47 7.08
N GLU A 13 1.18 -4.45 8.31
CA GLU A 13 0.52 -5.62 8.92
C GLU A 13 -0.72 -6.04 8.12
N ILE A 14 -1.56 -5.08 7.73
CA ILE A 14 -2.74 -5.32 6.91
C ILE A 14 -2.37 -5.94 5.56
N PHE A 15 -1.33 -5.40 4.90
CA PHE A 15 -0.88 -5.94 3.62
C PHE A 15 -0.26 -7.32 3.75
N ASN A 16 0.45 -7.60 4.85
CA ASN A 16 1.03 -8.91 5.11
C ASN A 16 -0.07 -9.98 5.32
N GLU A 17 -1.17 -9.62 5.99
CA GLU A 17 -2.33 -10.51 6.15
C GLU A 17 -3.27 -10.54 4.93
N PHE A 18 -2.99 -9.75 3.89
CA PHE A 18 -3.86 -9.66 2.73
C PHE A 18 -3.63 -10.81 1.74
N ASN A 19 -4.68 -11.59 1.47
CA ASN A 19 -4.64 -12.75 0.57
C ASN A 19 -5.25 -12.49 -0.82
N GLY A 20 -5.60 -11.23 -1.13
CA GLY A 20 -6.23 -10.86 -2.39
C GLY A 20 -7.77 -10.76 -2.35
N LYS A 21 -8.43 -11.47 -1.42
CA LYS A 21 -9.90 -11.56 -1.36
C LYS A 21 -10.48 -11.20 0.01
N ASN A 22 -9.69 -11.24 1.08
CA ASN A 22 -10.12 -11.03 2.47
C ASN A 22 -10.30 -9.55 2.91
N HIS A 23 -10.71 -8.64 2.03
CA HIS A 23 -10.84 -7.22 2.35
C HIS A 23 -11.83 -6.95 3.49
N HIS A 24 -12.96 -7.67 3.51
CA HIS A 24 -13.98 -7.54 4.55
C HIS A 24 -13.47 -8.01 5.92
N ASP A 25 -12.78 -9.15 5.96
CA ASP A 25 -12.17 -9.69 7.18
C ASP A 25 -11.15 -8.72 7.77
N LEU A 26 -10.26 -8.17 6.93
CA LEU A 26 -9.27 -7.18 7.36
C LEU A 26 -9.92 -5.89 7.85
N ALA A 27 -10.97 -5.42 7.16
CA ALA A 27 -11.72 -4.25 7.60
C ALA A 27 -12.29 -4.44 9.01
N HIS A 28 -12.87 -5.62 9.28
CA HIS A 28 -13.42 -5.95 10.60
C HIS A 28 -12.32 -6.12 11.65
N LYS A 29 -11.27 -6.89 11.34
CA LYS A 29 -10.14 -7.16 12.25
C LYS A 29 -9.40 -5.89 12.66
N PHE A 30 -9.18 -4.98 11.72
CA PHE A 30 -8.48 -3.72 11.98
C PHE A 30 -9.43 -2.58 12.33
N GLY A 31 -10.76 -2.74 12.31
CA GLY A 31 -11.71 -1.68 12.65
C GLY A 31 -11.63 -0.48 11.70
N VAL A 32 -11.52 -0.73 10.40
CA VAL A 32 -11.37 0.27 9.34
C VAL A 32 -12.37 0.02 8.22
N SER A 33 -12.61 1.03 7.38
CA SER A 33 -13.45 0.85 6.20
C SER A 33 -12.76 -0.02 5.15
N ILE A 34 -13.54 -0.82 4.42
CA ILE A 34 -13.09 -1.60 3.25
C ILE A 34 -12.39 -0.71 2.22
N GLN A 35 -12.89 0.51 2.00
CA GLN A 35 -12.26 1.49 1.10
C GLN A 35 -10.83 1.86 1.54
N TRP A 36 -10.61 1.86 2.85
CA TRP A 36 -9.30 2.13 3.42
C TRP A 36 -8.35 0.93 3.22
N ILE A 37 -8.83 -0.31 3.36
CA ILE A 37 -8.04 -1.52 3.01
C ILE A 37 -7.59 -1.48 1.54
N TYR A 38 -8.49 -1.16 0.60
CA TYR A 38 -8.11 -0.99 -0.81
C TYR A 38 -7.01 0.06 -1.00
N SER A 39 -7.11 1.18 -0.27
CA SER A 39 -6.13 2.26 -0.32
C SER A 39 -4.77 1.87 0.25
N VAL A 40 -4.74 1.03 1.29
CA VAL A 40 -3.52 0.47 1.89
C VAL A 40 -2.84 -0.48 0.91
N VAL A 41 -3.59 -1.44 0.37
CA VAL A 41 -3.08 -2.42 -0.60
C VAL A 41 -2.49 -1.72 -1.83
N LYS A 42 -3.19 -0.70 -2.36
CA LYS A 42 -2.71 0.07 -3.51
C LYS A 42 -1.42 0.83 -3.19
N ARG A 43 -1.29 1.41 -1.99
CA ARG A 43 -0.10 2.15 -1.57
C ARG A 43 1.11 1.25 -1.43
N ILE A 44 0.98 0.13 -0.70
CA ILE A 44 2.11 -0.77 -0.46
C ILE A 44 2.55 -1.45 -1.76
N ARG A 45 1.61 -1.83 -2.64
CA ARG A 45 1.99 -2.27 -3.99
C ARG A 45 2.80 -1.24 -4.75
N LYS A 46 2.44 0.04 -4.66
CA LYS A 46 3.18 1.11 -5.33
C LYS A 46 4.59 1.25 -4.73
N GLU A 47 4.73 1.21 -3.42
CA GLU A 47 6.06 1.27 -2.77
C GLU A 47 6.92 0.04 -3.08
N GLU A 48 6.35 -1.17 -3.06
CA GLU A 48 7.08 -2.39 -3.40
C GLU A 48 7.48 -2.40 -4.87
N LEU A 49 6.59 -1.94 -5.78
CA LEU A 49 6.96 -1.76 -7.18
C LEU A 49 8.06 -0.71 -7.35
N ASP A 50 7.97 0.44 -6.68
CA ASP A 50 9.00 1.49 -6.73
C ASP A 50 10.36 0.97 -6.21
N ARG A 51 10.33 0.17 -5.13
CA ARG A 51 11.50 -0.47 -4.53
C ARG A 51 12.11 -1.54 -5.43
N LEU A 52 11.29 -2.40 -6.03
CA LEU A 52 11.73 -3.50 -6.90
C LEU A 52 12.14 -3.00 -8.29
N GLN A 53 11.45 -1.98 -8.80
CA GLN A 53 11.68 -1.41 -10.13
C GLN A 53 12.84 -0.40 -10.14
N GLY A 54 13.49 -0.11 -9.00
CA GLY A 54 14.70 0.70 -8.87
C GLY A 54 14.92 1.68 -10.02
N LYS A 55 14.26 2.84 -10.00
CA LYS A 55 14.28 3.89 -11.05
C LYS A 55 14.67 3.36 -12.44
N LEU A 56 13.76 2.66 -13.10
CA LEU A 56 13.98 2.20 -14.49
C LEU A 56 14.23 3.36 -15.47
N PHE A 57 13.93 4.60 -15.06
CA PHE A 57 14.28 5.82 -15.78
C PHE A 57 14.95 6.77 -14.77
N ASP A 58 16.27 6.63 -14.59
CA ASP A 58 17.09 7.78 -14.23
C ASP A 58 17.43 8.49 -15.55
N ASP A 59 17.14 9.78 -15.57
CA ASP A 59 17.25 10.68 -16.71
C ASP A 59 18.74 10.85 -17.09
N GLU A 60 19.32 9.93 -17.85
CA GLU A 60 20.53 10.23 -18.63
C GLU A 60 20.10 11.05 -19.87
N SER A 61 19.87 12.34 -19.61
CA SER A 61 20.54 13.47 -20.25
C SER A 61 21.16 13.17 -21.64
N GLU A 62 20.55 13.65 -22.73
CA GLU A 62 20.94 14.87 -23.49
C GLU A 62 20.01 15.09 -24.70
#